data_AF-A0A2P5L9P0-F1
#
_entry.id   AF-A0A2P5L9P0-F1
#
_cell.length_a   1.000
_cell.length_b   1.000
_cell.length_c   1.000
_cell.angle_alpha   90.00
_cell.angle_beta   90.00
_cell.angle_gamma   90.00
#
_symmetry.space_group_name_H-M   'P 1'
#
loop_
_entity.id
_entity.type
_entity.pdbx_description
1 polymer ?
#
loop_
_entity_poly.entity_id
_entity_poly.type
_entity_poly.pdbx_seq_one_letter_code
_entity_poly.pdbx_strand_id
1 'polypeptide(L)'
;MFENDQQEVLLMAIEYLKILYGSLQNPCFALHISRYYNLLANLNIAKNKREGYAKQSKSWLTCHINSPWHSQKMQNQLNHLVQLHECNSLTL
;
A
#
# COMPACT_ATOMS: atom_id res chain seq x y z
N MET A 1 16.64 12.72 15.98
CA MET A 1 15.97 13.05 14.71
C MET A 1 14.68 13.77 15.08
N PHE A 2 14.53 15.02 14.65
CA PHE A 2 13.35 15.80 15.00
C PHE A 2 12.14 15.32 14.16
N GLU A 3 10.91 15.50 14.65
CA GLU A 3 9.69 15.11 13.90
C GLU A 3 9.61 15.80 12.52
N ASN A 4 10.18 17.00 12.39
CA ASN A 4 10.28 17.70 11.10
C ASN A 4 11.17 16.95 10.10
N ASP A 5 12.31 16.40 10.55
CA ASP A 5 13.20 15.62 9.70
C ASP A 5 12.50 14.34 9.21
N GLN A 6 11.72 13.70 10.09
CA GLN A 6 10.90 12.54 9.73
C GLN A 6 9.87 12.89 8.67
N GLN A 7 9.18 14.02 8.83
CA GLN A 7 8.18 14.47 7.89
C GLN A 7 8.79 14.72 6.51
N GLU A 8 9.94 15.40 6.43
CA GLU A 8 10.61 15.73 5.17
C GLU A 8 11.10 14.48 4.44
N VAL A 9 11.74 13.54 5.17
CA VAL A 9 12.18 12.26 4.61
C VAL A 9 11.01 11.45 4.05
N LEU A 10 9.89 11.38 4.77
CA LEU A 10 8.70 10.68 4.29
C LEU A 10 8.13 11.33 3.03
N LEU A 11 8.09 12.67 2.96
CA LEU A 11 7.60 13.38 1.78
C LEU A 11 8.52 13.15 0.56
N MET A 12 9.84 13.21 0.73
CA MET A 12 10.79 12.90 -0.35
C MET A 12 10.63 11.45 -0.83
N ALA A 13 10.50 10.49 0.08
CA ALA A 13 10.29 9.09 -0.26
C ALA A 13 8.99 8.88 -1.05
N ILE A 14 7.91 9.58 -0.67
CA ILE A 14 6.64 9.56 -1.41
C ILE A 14 6.82 10.08 -2.84
N GLU A 15 7.47 11.23 -3.02
CA GLU A 15 7.67 11.80 -4.36
C GLU A 15 8.51 10.88 -5.25
N TYR A 16 9.58 10.29 -4.71
CA TYR A 16 10.37 9.30 -5.45
C TYR A 16 9.53 8.07 -5.85
N LEU A 17 8.72 7.55 -4.93
CA LEU A 17 7.85 6.40 -5.22
C LEU A 17 6.76 6.73 -6.24
N LYS A 18 6.24 7.96 -6.29
CA LYS A 18 5.28 8.39 -7.33
C LYS A 18 5.93 8.36 -8.71
N ILE A 19 7.18 8.79 -8.84
CA ILE A 19 7.95 8.72 -10.09
C ILE A 19 8.14 7.26 -10.52
N LEU A 20 8.52 6.38 -9.59
CA LEU A 20 8.66 4.94 -9.87
C LEU A 20 7.32 4.29 -10.24
N TYR A 21 6.23 4.69 -9.58
CA TYR A 21 4.89 4.20 -9.90
C TYR A 21 4.46 4.65 -11.30
N GLY A 22 4.71 5.91 -11.69
CA GLY A 22 4.37 6.42 -13.01
C GLY A 22 5.11 5.71 -14.15
N SER A 23 6.36 5.30 -13.91
CA SER A 23 7.20 4.61 -14.91
C SER A 23 6.97 3.11 -14.98
N LEU A 24 6.82 2.44 -13.83
CA LEU A 24 6.78 0.97 -13.76
C LEU A 24 5.37 0.42 -13.54
N GLN A 25 4.41 1.26 -13.16
CA GLN A 25 3.02 0.89 -12.82
C GLN A 25 2.92 -0.27 -11.80
N ASN A 26 3.94 -0.45 -10.98
CA ASN A 26 3.98 -1.54 -10.01
C ASN A 26 3.13 -1.18 -8.78
N PRO A 27 2.08 -1.97 -8.47
CA PRO A 27 1.16 -1.66 -7.38
C PRO A 27 1.79 -1.75 -5.98
N CYS A 28 2.96 -2.38 -5.82
CA CYS A 28 3.67 -2.34 -4.55
C CYS A 28 4.12 -0.91 -4.21
N PHE A 29 4.46 -0.07 -5.20
CA PHE A 29 4.78 1.33 -4.94
C PHE A 29 3.56 2.10 -4.43
N ALA A 30 2.37 1.84 -4.97
CA ALA A 30 1.12 2.41 -4.46
C ALA A 30 0.87 2.04 -2.98
N LEU A 31 1.16 0.80 -2.59
CA LEU A 31 1.09 0.36 -1.19
C LEU A 31 2.10 1.09 -0.29
N HIS A 32 3.34 1.26 -0.75
CA HIS A 32 4.36 1.99 0.01
C HIS A 32 3.99 3.47 0.19
N ILE A 33 3.50 4.12 -0.87
CA ILE A 33 3.02 5.52 -0.81
C ILE A 33 1.88 5.64 0.22
N SER A 34 0.91 4.71 0.18
CA SER A 34 -0.18 4.67 1.16
C SER A 34 0.34 4.59 2.61
N ARG A 35 1.27 3.68 2.88
CA ARG A 35 1.87 3.50 4.21
C ARG A 35 2.62 4.75 4.68
N TYR A 36 3.37 5.43 3.80
CA TYR A 36 4.09 6.65 4.17
C TYR A 36 3.14 7.82 4.46
N TYR A 37 2.05 7.96 3.71
CA TYR A 37 1.00 8.92 4.07
C TYR A 37 0.34 8.57 5.41
N ASN A 38 0.18 7.28 5.74
CA ASN A 38 -0.33 6.89 7.05
C ASN A 38 0.64 7.25 8.19
N LEU A 39 1.95 7.06 7.98
CA LEU A 39 2.97 7.49 8.94
C LEU A 39 2.93 9.00 9.15
N LEU A 40 2.83 9.77 8.06
CA LEU A 40 2.68 11.24 8.13
C LEU A 40 1.43 11.67 8.91
N ALA A 41 0.32 10.96 8.77
CA ALA A 41 -0.91 11.25 9.53
C ALA A 41 -0.76 10.99 11.05
N ASN A 42 0.16 10.11 11.44
CA ASN A 42 0.41 9.77 12.84
C ASN A 42 1.41 10.71 13.53
N LEU A 43 2.08 11.60 12.81
CA LEU A 43 2.95 12.62 13.40
C LEU A 43 2.15 13.67 14.17
N ASN A 44 2.83 14.38 15.07
CA ASN A 44 2.24 15.52 15.79
C ASN A 44 2.12 16.76 14.89
N ILE A 45 1.15 16.73 13.96
CA ILE A 45 0.91 17.79 12.97
C ILE A 45 -0.50 18.38 13.10
N ALA A 46 -0.72 19.53 12.44
CA ALA A 46 -2.02 20.17 12.37
C ALA A 46 -3.12 19.24 11.81
N LYS A 47 -4.32 19.31 12.41
CA LYS A 47 -5.47 18.44 12.10
C LYS A 47 -5.81 18.40 10.60
N ASN A 48 -5.80 19.54 9.94
CA ASN A 48 -6.06 19.65 8.50
C ASN A 48 -5.04 18.85 7.65
N LYS A 49 -3.76 18.90 8.00
CA LYS A 49 -2.71 18.12 7.32
C LYS A 49 -2.89 16.62 7.59
N ARG A 50 -3.20 16.25 8.84
CA ARG A 50 -3.50 14.86 9.21
C ARG A 50 -4.64 14.27 8.38
N GLU A 51 -5.75 14.99 8.24
CA GLU A 51 -6.89 14.56 7.43
C GLU A 51 -6.51 14.44 5.94
N GLY A 52 -5.70 15.38 5.42
CA GLY A 52 -5.17 15.31 4.06
C GLY A 52 -4.32 14.05 3.83
N TYR A 53 -3.39 13.74 4.74
CA TYR A 53 -2.56 12.54 4.66
C TYR A 53 -3.37 11.26 4.81
N ALA A 54 -4.36 11.21 5.71
CA ALA A 54 -5.25 10.06 5.85
C ALA A 54 -6.07 9.81 4.56
N LYS A 55 -6.55 10.87 3.89
CA LYS A 55 -7.24 10.76 2.61
C LYS A 55 -6.33 10.21 1.52
N GLN A 56 -5.10 10.70 1.43
CA GLN A 56 -4.10 10.22 0.48
C GLN A 56 -3.75 8.75 0.73
N SER A 57 -3.52 8.38 1.99
CA SER A 57 -3.28 6.99 2.40
C SER A 57 -4.35 6.04 1.88
N LYS A 58 -5.63 6.39 2.09
CA LYS A 58 -6.77 5.60 1.59
C LYS A 58 -6.80 5.53 0.06
N SER A 59 -6.61 6.65 -0.63
CA SER A 59 -6.64 6.69 -2.10
C SER A 59 -5.57 5.78 -2.73
N TRP A 60 -4.35 5.81 -2.19
CA TRP A 60 -3.24 4.99 -2.68
C TRP A 60 -3.42 3.51 -2.34
N LEU A 61 -4.04 3.20 -1.19
CA LEU A 61 -4.42 1.83 -0.87
C LEU A 61 -5.47 1.29 -1.84
N THR A 62 -6.50 2.08 -2.16
CA THR A 62 -7.49 1.70 -3.18
C THR A 62 -6.83 1.47 -4.54
N CYS A 63 -5.86 2.30 -4.92
CA CYS A 63 -5.08 2.11 -6.13
C CYS A 63 -4.31 0.77 -6.15
N HIS A 64 -3.70 0.38 -5.01
CA HIS A 64 -3.06 -0.93 -4.86
C HIS A 64 -4.06 -2.09 -5.00
N ILE A 65 -5.20 -2.01 -4.29
CA ILE A 65 -6.21 -3.08 -4.25
C ILE A 65 -6.85 -3.29 -5.64
N ASN A 66 -7.14 -2.20 -6.35
CA ASN A 66 -7.76 -2.26 -7.67
C ASN A 66 -6.77 -2.61 -8.79
N SER A 67 -5.50 -2.84 -8.46
CA SER A 67 -4.52 -3.27 -9.45
C SER A 67 -4.81 -4.69 -9.92
N PRO A 68 -4.80 -4.96 -11.24
CA PRO A 68 -4.99 -6.31 -11.79
C PRO A 68 -4.02 -7.34 -11.20
N TRP A 69 -2.79 -6.92 -10.90
CA TRP A 69 -1.75 -7.75 -10.29
C TRP A 69 -2.11 -8.17 -8.87
N HIS A 70 -2.79 -7.32 -8.11
CA HIS A 70 -3.24 -7.65 -6.76
C HIS A 70 -4.37 -8.69 -6.82
N SER A 71 -5.36 -8.48 -7.69
CA SER A 71 -6.45 -9.43 -7.92
C SER A 71 -5.91 -10.80 -8.36
N GLN A 72 -4.94 -10.83 -9.29
CA GLN A 72 -4.33 -12.07 -9.76
C GLN A 72 -3.54 -12.80 -8.65
N LYS A 73 -2.77 -12.07 -7.82
CA LYS A 73 -2.06 -12.66 -6.69
C LYS A 73 -3.03 -13.26 -5.66
N MET A 74 -4.09 -12.54 -5.32
CA MET A 74 -5.13 -13.03 -4.41
C MET A 74 -5.86 -14.25 -4.99
N GLN A 75 -6.17 -14.24 -6.28
CA GLN A 75 -6.79 -15.39 -6.97
C GLN A 75 -5.86 -16.61 -6.96
N ASN A 76 -4.56 -16.43 -7.21
CA ASN A 76 -3.59 -17.52 -7.16
C ASN A 76 -3.48 -18.11 -5.75
N GLN A 77 -3.49 -17.26 -4.71
CA GLN A 77 -3.49 -17.73 -3.32
C GLN A 77 -4.77 -18.50 -2.98
N LEU A 78 -5.93 -18.02 -3.45
CA LEU A 78 -7.20 -18.71 -3.27
C LEU A 78 -7.21 -20.07 -3.98
N ASN A 79 -6.77 -20.12 -5.24
CA ASN A 79 -6.68 -21.36 -6.02
C ASN A 79 -5.77 -22.40 -5.33
N HIS A 80 -4.65 -21.96 -4.77
CA HIS A 80 -3.75 -22.84 -4.01
C HIS A 80 -4.39 -23.37 -2.72
N LEU A 81 -5.14 -22.53 -2.00
CA LEU A 81 -5.89 -22.96 -0.81
C LEU A 81 -6.99 -23.97 -1.15
N VAL A 82 -7.72 -23.74 -2.24
CA VAL A 82 -8.76 -24.67 -2.73
C VAL A 82 -8.14 -26.01 -3.12
N GLN A 83 -7.04 -26.01 -3.90
CA GLN A 83 -6.32 -27.24 -4.26
C GLN A 83 -5.86 -28.03 -3.04
N LEU A 84 -5.29 -27.36 -2.03
CA LEU A 84 -4.90 -28.01 -0.77
C LEU A 84 -6.10 -28.69 -0.09
N HIS A 85 -7.25 -28.03 -0.09
CA HIS A 85 -8.46 -28.55 0.55
C HIS A 85 -9.07 -29.71 -0.24
N GLU A 86 -9.15 -29.61 -1.57
CA GLU A 86 -9.67 -30.66 -2.45
C GLU A 86 -8.76 -31.90 -2.45
N CYS A 87 -7.44 -31.73 -2.50
CA CYS A 87 -6.50 -32.86 -2.43
C CYS A 87 -6.53 -33.58 -1.08
N ASN A 88 -6.65 -32.85 0.03
CA ASN A 88 -6.72 -33.45 1.37
C ASN A 88 -8.06 -34.16 1.63
N SER A 89 -9.14 -33.76 0.94
CA SER A 89 -10.48 -34.38 1.05
C SER A 89 -10.61 -35.72 0.32
N LEU A 90 -9.66 -36.06 -0.56
CA LEU A 90 -9.64 -37.29 -1.37
C LEU A 90 -8.76 -38.40 -0.77
N THR A 91 -8.15 -38.17 0.40
CA THR A 91 -7.23 -39.09 1.10
C THR A 91 -7.79 -39.71 2.38
N LEU A 92 -9.10 -39.65 2.59
CA LEU A 92 -9.85 -40.36 3.64
C LEU A 92 -10.80 -41.38 3.01
#